data_AF-A0A9Q2NRM2-F1
#
_entry.id   AF-A0A9Q2NRM2-F1
#
_cell.length_a   1.000
_cell.length_b   1.000
_cell.length_c   1.000
_cell.angle_alpha   90.00
_cell.angle_beta   90.00
_cell.angle_gamma   90.00
#
_symmetry.space_group_name_H-M   'P 1'
#
loop_
_entity.id
_entity.type
_entity.pdbx_description
1 polymer ?
#
loop_
_entity_poly.entity_id
_entity_poly.type
_entity_poly.pdbx_seq_one_letter_code
_entity_poly.pdbx_strand_id
1 'polypeptide(L)' 'MSTKVSDLTAVSGCMVCHALWDRVQTGWKPLHSDPALRAVMYQRVLAATHETQAMLVHDGIITVKGAVII' A
#
# COMPACT_ATOMS: atom_id res chain seq x y z
N MET A 1 -7.59 -21.86 0.65
CA MET A 1 -7.67 -20.42 0.31
C MET A 1 -6.32 -20.01 -0.23
N SER A 2 -6.27 -19.33 -1.38
CA SER A 2 -5.03 -18.75 -1.89
C SER A 2 -4.60 -17.62 -0.95
N THR A 3 -3.34 -17.61 -0.53
CA THR A 3 -2.74 -16.50 0.25
C THR A 3 -2.26 -15.36 -0.65
N LYS A 4 -2.46 -15.47 -1.97
CA LYS A 4 -2.09 -14.40 -2.91
C LYS A 4 -3.00 -13.20 -2.72
N VAL A 5 -2.40 -12.08 -2.36
CA VAL A 5 -3.02 -10.76 -2.32
C VAL A 5 -2.91 -10.14 -3.71
N SER A 6 -3.88 -9.31 -4.10
CA SER A 6 -3.86 -8.61 -5.38
C SER A 6 -2.81 -7.49 -5.38
N ASP A 7 -2.01 -7.40 -6.46
CA ASP A 7 -1.05 -6.30 -6.65
C ASP A 7 -1.74 -4.94 -6.75
N LEU A 8 -3.05 -4.90 -7.04
CA LEU A 8 -3.84 -3.65 -7.00
C LEU A 8 -3.87 -3.01 -5.60
N THR A 9 -3.69 -3.82 -4.55
CA THR A 9 -3.61 -3.34 -3.16
C THR A 9 -2.17 -3.12 -2.69
N ALA A 10 -1.19 -3.26 -3.59
CA ALA A 10 0.20 -2.96 -3.29
C ALA A 10 0.47 -1.45 -3.24
N VAL A 11 1.54 -1.09 -2.54
CA VAL A 11 2.03 0.29 -2.43
C VAL A 11 3.41 0.35 -3.05
N SER A 12 3.68 1.38 -3.85
CA SER A 12 5.02 1.66 -4.35
C SER A 12 5.91 2.15 -3.21
N GLY A 13 7.09 1.54 -3.05
CA GLY A 13 8.04 1.93 -2.02
C GLY A 13 9.48 1.69 -2.46
N CYS A 14 10.42 2.41 -1.86
CA CYS A 14 11.83 2.03 -1.98
C CYS A 14 12.12 0.80 -1.11
N MET A 15 13.25 0.14 -1.35
CA MET A 15 13.63 -1.08 -0.62
C MET A 15 13.62 -0.91 0.92
N VAL A 16 13.98 0.27 1.42
CA VAL A 16 13.96 0.58 2.86
C VAL A 16 12.52 0.66 3.40
N CYS A 17 11.62 1.31 2.66
CA CYS A 17 10.20 1.40 3.02
C CYS A 17 9.54 0.03 3.03
N HIS A 18 9.82 -0.81 2.02
CA HIS A 18 9.34 -2.19 1.96
C HIS A 18 9.77 -3.00 3.18
N ALA A 19 11.05 -2.97 3.54
CA ALA A 19 11.56 -3.73 4.70
C ALA A 19 10.90 -3.35 6.03
N LEU A 20 10.52 -2.07 6.19
CA LEU A 20 9.81 -1.57 7.37
C LEU A 20 8.34 -2.02 7.38
N TRP A 21 7.62 -1.88 6.27
CA TRP A 21 6.19 -2.24 6.19
C TRP A 21 5.94 -3.74 6.18
N ASP A 22 6.79 -4.50 5.49
CA ASP A 22 6.74 -5.96 5.43
C ASP A 22 7.21 -6.59 6.74
N ARG A 23 7.64 -5.77 7.72
CA ARG A 23 8.03 -6.21 9.07
C ARG A 23 9.10 -7.29 9.02
N VAL A 24 9.92 -7.30 7.96
CA VAL A 24 11.00 -8.28 7.75
C VAL A 24 12.00 -8.19 8.90
N GLN A 25 12.28 -6.97 9.36
CA GLN A 25 13.21 -6.71 10.45
C GLN A 25 12.62 -6.96 11.85
N THR A 26 11.29 -6.95 12.00
CA THR A 26 10.62 -7.12 13.31
C THR A 26 9.99 -8.49 13.49
N GLY A 27 10.13 -9.39 12.51
CA GLY A 27 9.58 -10.75 12.55
C GLY A 27 8.05 -10.75 12.54
N TRP A 28 7.43 -9.94 11.66
CA TRP A 28 5.97 -9.84 11.49
C TRP A 28 5.20 -9.22 12.68
N LYS A 29 5.91 -8.74 13.71
CA LYS A 29 5.29 -8.06 14.86
C LYS A 29 4.65 -6.73 14.44
N PRO A 30 3.55 -6.32 15.08
CA PRO A 30 2.97 -4.99 14.87
C PRO A 30 4.01 -3.89 15.08
N LEU A 31 4.06 -2.89 14.19
CA LEU A 31 4.98 -1.75 14.30
C LEU A 31 4.77 -0.95 15.59
N HIS A 32 3.53 -0.89 16.07
CA HIS A 32 3.18 -0.28 17.35
C HIS A 32 2.24 -1.19 18.13
N SER A 33 2.43 -1.25 19.46
CA SER A 33 1.50 -1.87 20.40
C SER A 33 0.30 -0.96 20.71
N ASP A 34 0.46 0.36 20.56
CA ASP A 34 -0.59 1.35 20.76
C ASP A 34 -1.61 1.31 19.59
N PRO A 35 -2.91 1.07 19.87
CA PRO A 35 -3.96 1.06 18.87
C PRO A 35 -4.10 2.38 18.08
N ALA A 36 -3.90 3.54 18.71
CA ALA A 36 -4.01 4.83 18.06
C ALA A 36 -2.89 5.03 17.04
N LEU A 37 -1.65 4.70 17.41
CA LEU A 37 -0.50 4.75 16.50
C LEU A 37 -0.65 3.75 15.35
N ARG A 38 -1.19 2.55 15.62
CA ARG A 38 -1.52 1.59 14.56
C ARG A 38 -2.52 2.17 13.57
N ALA A 39 -3.61 2.78 14.05
CA ALA A 39 -4.62 3.37 13.18
C ALA A 39 -4.03 4.46 12.28
N VAL A 40 -3.18 5.33 12.84
CA VAL A 40 -2.47 6.38 12.07
C VAL A 40 -1.58 5.76 10.99
N MET A 41 -0.85 4.68 11.29
CA MET A 41 -0.04 3.98 10.28
C MET A 41 -0.91 3.35 9.18
N TYR A 42 -2.03 2.73 9.53
CA TYR A 42 -2.96 2.20 8.54
C TYR A 42 -3.49 3.29 7.61
N GLN A 43 -3.84 4.47 8.14
CA GLN A 43 -4.28 5.60 7.31
C GLN A 43 -3.19 6.07 6.34
N ARG A 44 -1.92 6.10 6.78
CA ARG A 44 -0.79 6.44 5.90
C ARG A 44 -0.58 5.42 4.79
N VAL A 45 -0.70 4.12 5.10
CA VAL A 45 -0.58 3.05 4.09
C VAL A 45 -1.71 3.18 3.07
N LEU A 46 -2.95 3.42 3.50
CA LEU A 46 -4.09 3.62 2.60
C LEU A 46 -3.89 4.84 1.68
N ALA A 47 -3.41 5.96 2.22
CA ALA A 47 -3.08 7.13 1.41
C ALA A 47 -2.02 6.80 0.34
N ALA A 48 -0.95 6.10 0.72
CA ALA A 48 0.10 5.69 -0.20
C ALA A 48 -0.40 4.68 -1.25
N THR A 49 -1.35 3.80 -0.92
CA THR A 49 -2.03 2.93 -1.88
C THR A 49 -2.78 3.75 -2.92
N HIS A 50 -3.55 4.76 -2.50
CA HIS A 50 -4.28 5.63 -3.44
C HIS A 50 -3.33 6.44 -4.31
N GLU A 51 -2.24 6.98 -3.76
CA GLU A 51 -1.21 7.69 -4.53
C GLU A 51 -0.56 6.76 -5.58
N THR A 52 -0.25 5.52 -5.20
CA THR A 52 0.27 4.50 -6.12
C THR A 52 -0.72 4.23 -7.24
N GLN A 53 -1.99 4.01 -6.90
CA GLN A 53 -3.03 3.76 -7.90
C GLN A 53 -3.23 4.97 -8.84
N ALA A 54 -3.20 6.19 -8.30
CA ALA A 54 -3.32 7.41 -9.10
C ALA A 54 -2.18 7.55 -10.11
N MET A 55 -0.94 7.29 -9.67
CA MET A 55 0.23 7.23 -10.56
C MET A 55 0.05 6.16 -11.65
N LEU A 56 -0.38 4.95 -11.30
CA LEU A 56 -0.60 3.88 -12.29
C LEU A 56 -1.70 4.22 -13.31
N VAL A 57 -2.72 4.98 -12.91
CA VAL A 57 -3.76 5.48 -13.83
C VAL A 57 -3.18 6.56 -14.74
N HIS A 58 -2.43 7.51 -14.19
CA HIS A 58 -1.76 8.57 -14.95
C HIS A 58 -0.82 7.98 -16.02
N ASP A 59 -0.09 6.92 -15.67
CA ASP A 59 0.86 6.25 -16.57
C ASP A 59 0.18 5.27 -17.53
N GLY A 60 -1.16 5.13 -17.48
CA GLY A 60 -1.94 4.27 -18.35
C GLY A 60 -1.76 2.76 -18.08
N ILE A 61 -1.18 2.39 -16.94
CA ILE A 61 -0.92 0.99 -16.56
C ILE A 61 -2.22 0.31 -16.11
N ILE A 62 -3.06 1.03 -15.36
CA ILE A 62 -4.38 0.56 -14.95
C ILE A 62 -5.46 1.53 -15.40
N THR A 63 -6.65 1.02 -15.67
CA THR A 63 -7.82 1.84 -16.00
C THR A 63 -8.86 1.70 -14.89
N VAL A 64 -9.42 2.83 -14.45
CA VAL A 64 -10.58 2.82 -13.56
C VAL A 64 -11.81 2.72 -14.45
N LYS A 65 -12.63 1.68 -14.23
CA LYS A 65 -13.85 1.47 -15.01
C LYS A 65 -14.77 2.70 -14.84
N GLY A 66 -14.93 3.49 -15.91
CA GLY A 66 -15.71 4.74 -15.90
C GLY A 66 -14.90 6.03 -15.86
N ALA A 67 -13.57 5.97 -15.76
CA ALA A 67 -12.72 7.15 -15.97
C ALA A 67 -12.56 7.38 -17.48
N VAL A 68 -13.16 8.46 -17.99
CA VAL A 68 -12.87 8.96 -19.34
C VAL A 68 -11.50 9.61 -19.27
N ILE A 69 -10.55 9.09 -20.04
CA ILE A 69 -9.28 9.79 -20.31
C ILE A 69 -9.66 10.99 -21.17
N ILE A 70 -9.60 12.20 -20.59
CA ILE A 70 -9.84 13.46 -21.29
C ILE A 70 -8.55 13.89 -21.97
#